data_AF-A0A5E4LJP1-F1
#
_entry.id   AF-A0A5E4LJP1-F1
#
_cell.length_a   1.000
_cell.length_b   1.000
_cell.length_c   1.000
_cell.angle_alpha   90.00
_cell.angle_beta   90.00
_cell.angle_gamma   90.00
#
_symmetry.space_group_name_H-M   'P 1'
#
loop_
_entity.id
_entity.type
_entity.pdbx_description
1 polymer ?
#
loop_
_entity_poly.entity_id
_entity_poly.type
_entity_poly.pdbx_seq_one_letter_code
_entity_poly.pdbx_strand_id
1 'polypeptide(L)'
;MLEEGLEGIARKIAASETERKDLARRLRFNSGKMEYAETLEKELFYPVEKAGVDCTVAAVDGGIAGEELHGFDFLLMRSVGAVFEYEGGRVARHRYYPSALPRMEYDVRSGLDSHDVMWHKSLFRLRGELSCASSLIGKHSPAYLLMDGSIAPLLSDKPSEESEIRPLYDEVVEEYRKLYEAAWEGKCALLGVIKDSRSKRFIEIVEKHSQNEPGFAHTTDTAFLFFLLEEGERTCAFSYASAPQKHQILKDLGQWSGKILSFYLKPVKDDRPLRVEFLSGQKTFGEVASFVHSLSCLHKAYAYPAILIEADLRAALAGDEFERAYGSLFSRLGAGSSMMRLRRNIRPFR
;
A
#
# COMPACT_ATOMS: atom_id res chain seq x y z
N MET A 1 -36.07 1.04 -17.76
CA MET A 1 -35.49 2.02 -16.81
C MET A 1 -34.24 1.53 -16.08
N LEU A 2 -34.28 0.52 -15.19
CA LEU A 2 -33.04 0.02 -14.52
C LEU A 2 -32.05 -0.65 -15.50
N GLU A 3 -32.55 -1.48 -16.42
CA GLU A 3 -31.72 -2.17 -17.43
C GLU A 3 -31.11 -1.20 -18.46
N GLU A 4 -31.88 -0.23 -18.94
CA GLU A 4 -31.38 0.81 -19.88
C GLU A 4 -30.27 1.67 -19.25
N GLY A 5 -30.37 1.96 -17.96
CA GLY A 5 -29.33 2.69 -17.22
C GLY A 5 -28.03 1.89 -17.11
N LEU A 6 -28.12 0.60 -16.78
CA LEU A 6 -26.95 -0.29 -16.68
C LEU A 6 -26.29 -0.52 -18.03
N GLU A 7 -27.08 -0.69 -19.09
CA GLU A 7 -26.53 -0.87 -20.43
C GLU A 7 -25.80 0.39 -20.91
N GLY A 8 -26.34 1.57 -20.61
CA GLY A 8 -25.67 2.85 -20.87
C GLY A 8 -24.32 2.98 -20.14
N ILE A 9 -24.24 2.52 -18.88
CA ILE A 9 -22.99 2.50 -18.11
C ILE A 9 -21.99 1.50 -18.72
N ALA A 10 -22.44 0.29 -19.04
CA ALA A 10 -21.60 -0.75 -19.63
C ALA A 10 -20.96 -0.28 -20.96
N ARG A 11 -21.73 0.38 -21.83
CA ARG A 11 -21.22 0.97 -23.08
C ARG A 11 -20.15 2.04 -22.83
N LYS A 12 -20.34 2.90 -21.82
CA LYS A 12 -19.34 3.93 -21.45
C LYS A 12 -18.04 3.31 -20.94
N ILE A 13 -18.14 2.26 -20.12
CA ILE A 13 -16.96 1.53 -19.61
C ILE A 13 -16.21 0.87 -20.77
N ALA A 14 -16.91 0.13 -21.64
CA ALA A 14 -16.31 -0.53 -22.79
C ALA A 14 -15.63 0.44 -23.78
N ALA A 15 -16.24 1.61 -24.00
CA ALA A 15 -15.63 2.67 -24.81
C ALA A 15 -14.33 3.18 -24.18
N SER A 16 -14.32 3.43 -22.87
CA SER A 16 -13.11 3.87 -22.15
C SER A 16 -12.00 2.81 -22.15
N GLU A 17 -12.33 1.53 -22.05
CA GLU A 17 -11.34 0.45 -22.16
C GLU A 17 -10.75 0.34 -23.57
N THR A 18 -11.58 0.52 -24.60
CA THR A 18 -11.11 0.52 -25.99
C THR A 18 -10.14 1.67 -26.23
N GLU A 19 -10.48 2.87 -25.76
CA GLU A 19 -9.61 4.05 -25.84
C GLU A 19 -8.26 3.82 -25.15
N ARG A 20 -8.27 3.28 -23.92
CA ARG A 20 -7.03 2.94 -23.19
C ARG A 20 -6.18 1.93 -23.95
N LYS A 21 -6.81 0.91 -24.53
CA LYS A 21 -6.12 -0.13 -25.30
C LYS A 21 -5.45 0.44 -26.55
N ASP A 22 -6.12 1.35 -27.26
CA ASP A 22 -5.56 1.99 -28.46
C ASP A 22 -4.46 3.00 -28.13
N LEU A 23 -4.60 3.74 -27.02
CA LEU A 23 -3.51 4.55 -26.47
C LEU A 23 -2.29 3.71 -26.09
N ALA A 24 -2.51 2.59 -25.40
CA ALA A 24 -1.44 1.69 -24.97
C ALA A 24 -0.67 1.13 -26.18
N ARG A 25 -1.38 0.69 -27.23
CA ARG A 25 -0.76 0.23 -28.49
C ARG A 25 0.10 1.30 -29.15
N ARG A 26 -0.41 2.53 -29.24
CA ARG A 26 0.32 3.67 -29.82
C ARG A 26 1.57 4.02 -29.01
N LEU A 27 1.45 4.06 -27.68
CA LEU A 27 2.59 4.31 -26.80
C LEU A 27 3.66 3.22 -26.95
N ARG A 28 3.25 1.95 -26.99
CA ARG A 28 4.17 0.82 -27.18
C ARG A 28 4.88 0.88 -28.53
N PHE A 29 4.18 1.23 -29.62
CA PHE A 29 4.77 1.42 -30.96
C PHE A 29 5.79 2.58 -31.04
N ASN A 30 5.63 3.58 -30.17
CA ASN A 30 6.50 4.75 -30.10
C ASN A 30 7.60 4.63 -29.03
N SER A 31 7.61 3.56 -28.25
CA SER A 31 8.64 3.33 -27.24
C SER A 31 10.04 3.29 -27.86
N GLY A 32 11.02 3.83 -27.13
CA GLY A 32 12.41 3.96 -27.59
C GLY A 32 12.67 5.09 -28.59
N LYS A 33 11.63 5.81 -29.05
CA LYS A 33 11.75 6.97 -29.94
C LYS A 33 11.67 8.31 -29.19
N MET A 34 11.35 8.27 -27.90
CA MET A 34 11.13 9.45 -27.06
C MET A 34 11.90 9.29 -25.75
N GLU A 35 12.51 10.37 -25.29
CA GLU A 35 13.05 10.47 -23.93
C GLU A 35 12.02 11.12 -23.01
N TYR A 36 11.91 10.63 -21.78
CA TYR A 36 10.94 11.11 -20.80
C TYR A 36 11.69 11.75 -19.63
N ALA A 37 11.56 13.07 -19.46
CA ALA A 37 12.39 13.87 -18.55
C ALA A 37 12.32 13.49 -17.04
N GLU A 38 11.38 12.66 -16.63
CA GLU A 38 11.16 12.26 -15.22
C GLU A 38 11.36 10.76 -14.97
N THR A 39 11.88 10.03 -15.97
CA THR A 39 12.25 8.62 -15.82
C THR A 39 13.71 8.48 -15.41
N LEU A 40 14.00 7.45 -14.62
CA LEU A 40 15.37 7.12 -14.19
C LEU A 40 16.06 6.13 -15.12
N GLU A 41 15.33 5.63 -16.10
CA GLU A 41 15.79 4.67 -17.09
C GLU A 41 15.33 5.11 -18.50
N LYS A 42 16.04 4.64 -19.53
CA LYS A 42 15.89 5.13 -20.92
C LYS A 42 14.60 4.65 -21.58
N GLU A 43 14.36 3.35 -21.55
CA GLU A 43 13.15 2.73 -22.08
C GLU A 43 11.99 2.84 -21.09
N LEU A 44 10.76 2.87 -21.60
CA LEU A 44 9.56 2.96 -20.76
C LEU A 44 9.21 1.66 -20.06
N PHE A 45 9.64 0.53 -20.60
CA PHE A 45 9.30 -0.80 -20.11
C PHE A 45 10.47 -1.75 -20.28
N TYR A 46 10.59 -2.68 -19.35
CA TYR A 46 11.68 -3.65 -19.27
C TYR A 46 11.11 -5.04 -19.00
N PRO A 47 11.66 -6.10 -19.64
CA PRO A 47 11.39 -7.46 -19.23
C PRO A 47 11.98 -7.71 -17.84
N VAL A 48 11.32 -8.58 -17.08
CA VAL A 48 11.67 -8.96 -15.72
C VAL A 48 11.77 -10.48 -15.67
N GLU A 49 12.98 -10.97 -15.43
CA GLU A 49 13.21 -12.39 -15.24
C GLU A 49 12.93 -12.79 -13.79
N LYS A 50 12.51 -14.04 -13.59
CA LYS A 50 12.42 -14.62 -12.25
C LYS A 50 13.82 -14.83 -11.69
N ALA A 51 14.06 -14.30 -10.50
CA ALA A 51 15.26 -14.61 -9.72
C ALA A 51 14.99 -15.77 -8.75
N GLY A 52 16.01 -16.60 -8.53
CA GLY A 52 16.05 -17.48 -7.37
C GLY A 52 16.05 -16.64 -6.09
N VAL A 53 15.16 -16.97 -5.14
CA VAL A 53 15.10 -16.29 -3.84
C VAL A 53 15.79 -17.19 -2.83
N ASP A 54 16.97 -16.79 -2.37
CA ASP A 54 17.80 -17.52 -1.40
C ASP A 54 18.22 -16.56 -0.27
N CYS A 55 17.23 -16.03 0.45
CA CYS A 55 17.45 -15.04 1.49
C CYS A 55 16.31 -15.03 2.52
N THR A 56 16.53 -14.30 3.61
CA THR A 56 15.46 -13.98 4.57
C THR A 56 14.63 -12.82 4.04
N VAL A 57 13.32 -13.01 3.96
CA VAL A 57 12.35 -12.00 3.54
C VAL A 57 11.36 -11.78 4.69
N ALA A 58 11.02 -10.53 4.95
CA ALA A 58 9.98 -10.16 5.91
C ALA A 58 8.82 -9.45 5.21
N ALA A 59 7.63 -9.53 5.78
CA ALA A 59 6.49 -8.72 5.40
C ALA A 59 5.69 -8.30 6.62
N VAL A 60 5.07 -7.13 6.56
CA VAL A 60 4.24 -6.59 7.66
C VAL A 60 2.88 -6.18 7.16
N ASP A 61 1.86 -6.48 7.96
CA ASP A 61 0.50 -5.98 7.79
C ASP A 61 -0.17 -5.71 9.14
N GLY A 62 -1.26 -4.93 9.12
CA GLY A 62 -2.03 -4.47 10.28
C GLY A 62 -3.53 -4.65 10.10
N GLY A 63 -4.15 -5.34 11.07
CA GLY A 63 -5.61 -5.42 11.19
C GLY A 63 -6.12 -4.35 12.15
N ILE A 64 -7.20 -3.66 11.77
CA ILE A 64 -7.86 -2.68 12.63
C ILE A 64 -9.37 -2.88 12.62
N ALA A 65 -9.98 -2.76 13.79
CA ALA A 65 -11.42 -2.68 13.97
C ALA A 65 -11.74 -1.54 14.92
N GLY A 66 -12.88 -0.90 14.73
CA GLY A 66 -13.28 0.17 15.63
C GLY A 66 -14.71 0.62 15.41
N GLU A 67 -15.35 0.99 16.52
CA GLU A 67 -16.72 1.51 16.52
C GLU A 67 -16.74 2.89 17.20
N GLU A 68 -17.49 3.81 16.61
CA GLU A 68 -17.88 5.06 17.27
C GLU A 68 -18.95 4.74 18.31
N LEU A 69 -18.66 4.95 19.59
CA LEU A 69 -19.63 4.87 20.69
C LEU A 69 -20.12 6.27 21.04
N HIS A 70 -21.14 6.36 21.88
CA HIS A 70 -21.77 7.64 22.20
C HIS A 70 -20.80 8.64 22.83
N GLY A 71 -19.91 8.19 23.72
CA GLY A 71 -18.96 9.07 24.42
C GLY A 71 -17.53 9.04 23.87
N PHE A 72 -17.18 8.06 23.05
CA PHE A 72 -15.83 7.87 22.55
C PHE A 72 -15.76 6.91 21.36
N ASP A 73 -14.69 7.00 20.60
CA ASP A 73 -14.30 6.06 19.57
C ASP A 73 -13.41 4.99 20.17
N PHE A 74 -13.77 3.73 19.97
CA PHE A 74 -12.98 2.60 20.47
C PHE A 74 -12.32 1.89 19.30
N LEU A 75 -10.98 1.89 19.29
CA LEU A 75 -10.18 1.20 18.30
C LEU A 75 -9.46 0.01 18.93
N LEU A 76 -9.37 -1.06 18.17
CA LEU A 76 -8.42 -2.14 18.42
C LEU A 76 -7.66 -2.44 17.14
N MET A 77 -6.38 -2.73 17.31
CA MET A 77 -5.53 -3.12 16.20
C MET A 77 -4.59 -4.25 16.59
N ARG A 78 -4.02 -4.89 15.58
CA ARG A 78 -2.84 -5.73 15.75
C ARG A 78 -1.98 -5.67 14.50
N SER A 79 -0.67 -5.69 14.66
CA SER A 79 0.27 -5.77 13.54
C SER A 79 1.07 -7.06 13.62
N VAL A 80 1.27 -7.71 12.47
CA VAL A 80 2.04 -8.95 12.35
C VAL A 80 3.11 -8.80 11.30
N GLY A 81 4.30 -9.24 11.68
CA GLY A 81 5.40 -9.52 10.80
C GLY A 81 5.49 -11.00 10.46
N ALA A 82 5.44 -11.36 9.19
CA ALA A 82 5.83 -12.68 8.71
C ALA A 82 7.29 -12.66 8.26
N VAL A 83 8.07 -13.70 8.58
CA VAL A 83 9.46 -13.84 8.12
C VAL A 83 9.65 -15.21 7.53
N PHE A 84 10.02 -15.26 6.26
CA PHE A 84 10.32 -16.49 5.53
C PHE A 84 11.80 -16.54 5.19
N GLU A 85 12.42 -17.69 5.47
CA GLU A 85 13.77 -18.01 5.01
C GLU A 85 13.62 -18.87 3.75
N TYR A 86 14.11 -18.35 2.62
CA TYR A 86 14.07 -19.07 1.36
C TYR A 86 15.38 -19.78 1.06
N GLU A 87 15.29 -21.03 0.59
CA GLU A 87 16.39 -21.84 0.08
C GLU A 87 15.93 -22.60 -1.18
N GLY A 88 16.68 -22.52 -2.27
CA GLY A 88 16.31 -23.04 -3.58
C GLY A 88 15.01 -22.43 -4.12
N GLY A 89 14.71 -21.17 -3.80
CA GLY A 89 13.46 -20.50 -4.18
C GLY A 89 12.20 -21.00 -3.46
N ARG A 90 12.35 -21.81 -2.40
CA ARG A 90 11.23 -22.34 -1.59
C ARG A 90 11.37 -21.87 -0.14
N VAL A 91 10.26 -21.74 0.56
CA VAL A 91 10.27 -21.43 2.00
C VAL A 91 10.81 -22.64 2.76
N ALA A 92 12.01 -22.50 3.32
CA ALA A 92 12.63 -23.50 4.18
C ALA A 92 12.15 -23.38 5.62
N ARG A 93 11.99 -22.14 6.12
CA ARG A 93 11.50 -21.85 7.47
C ARG A 93 10.61 -20.61 7.49
N HIS A 94 9.73 -20.55 8.46
CA HIS A 94 8.91 -19.37 8.72
C HIS A 94 8.84 -19.07 10.21
N ARG A 95 8.66 -17.79 10.55
CA ARG A 95 8.42 -17.29 11.91
C ARG A 95 7.58 -16.02 11.85
N TYR A 96 7.04 -15.63 12.99
CA TYR A 96 6.19 -14.45 13.12
C TYR A 96 6.73 -13.52 14.21
N TYR A 97 6.49 -12.23 14.03
CA TYR A 97 6.84 -11.19 14.99
C TYR A 97 5.63 -10.27 15.23
N PRO A 98 5.31 -9.89 16.47
CA PRO A 98 5.88 -10.39 17.73
C PRO A 98 5.53 -11.85 18.02
N SER A 99 4.44 -12.37 17.44
CA SER A 99 4.02 -13.77 17.48
C SER A 99 3.03 -14.05 16.34
N ALA A 100 2.65 -15.31 16.13
CA ALA A 100 1.65 -15.68 15.11
C ALA A 100 0.23 -15.15 15.42
N LEU A 101 -0.03 -14.84 16.70
CA LEU A 101 -1.25 -14.25 17.22
C LEU A 101 -0.82 -13.13 18.17
N PRO A 102 -0.47 -11.94 17.63
CA PRO A 102 -0.01 -10.82 18.44
C PRO A 102 -1.09 -10.37 19.40
N ARG A 103 -0.67 -9.72 20.48
CA ARG A 103 -1.62 -9.05 21.38
C ARG A 103 -2.27 -7.88 20.65
N MET A 104 -3.54 -7.64 20.96
CA MET A 104 -4.23 -6.44 20.50
C MET A 104 -3.72 -5.21 21.23
N GLU A 105 -3.61 -4.13 20.48
CA GLU A 105 -3.46 -2.78 20.98
C GLU A 105 -4.81 -2.07 20.94
N TYR A 106 -5.04 -1.17 21.88
CA TYR A 106 -6.31 -0.46 22.03
C TYR A 106 -6.03 1.03 22.06
N ASP A 107 -6.92 1.83 21.47
CA ASP A 107 -6.91 3.28 21.62
C ASP A 107 -8.34 3.82 21.75
N VAL A 108 -8.48 4.90 22.51
CA VAL A 108 -9.76 5.54 22.79
C VAL A 108 -9.62 7.05 22.69
N ARG A 109 -10.53 7.68 21.93
CA ARG A 109 -10.61 9.14 21.79
C ARG A 109 -12.04 9.62 21.93
N SER A 110 -12.25 10.83 22.41
CA SER A 110 -13.58 11.42 22.60
C SER A 110 -13.67 12.74 21.87
N GLY A 111 -14.84 13.05 21.33
CA GLY A 111 -15.12 14.36 20.75
C GLY A 111 -14.58 14.58 19.34
N LEU A 112 -14.06 13.53 18.69
CA LEU A 112 -13.60 13.61 17.31
C LEU A 112 -14.79 13.78 16.34
N ASP A 113 -14.59 14.56 15.30
CA ASP A 113 -15.51 14.57 14.16
C ASP A 113 -15.28 13.36 13.24
N SER A 114 -16.16 13.15 12.26
CA SER A 114 -16.08 11.99 11.37
C SER A 114 -14.79 11.92 10.54
N HIS A 115 -14.18 13.05 10.17
CA HIS A 115 -12.92 13.07 9.44
C HIS A 115 -11.75 12.73 10.37
N ASP A 116 -11.74 13.30 11.57
CA ASP A 116 -10.75 12.99 12.60
C ASP A 116 -10.79 11.51 13.00
N VAL A 117 -11.97 10.90 13.11
CA VAL A 117 -12.11 9.45 13.35
C VAL A 117 -11.46 8.63 12.22
N MET A 118 -11.59 9.05 10.97
CA MET A 118 -10.97 8.36 9.83
C MET A 118 -9.45 8.49 9.86
N TRP A 119 -8.92 9.69 10.13
CA TRP A 119 -7.47 9.89 10.29
C TRP A 119 -6.92 9.10 11.47
N HIS A 120 -7.61 9.15 12.62
CA HIS A 120 -7.21 8.42 13.82
C HIS A 120 -7.09 6.92 13.54
N LYS A 121 -8.09 6.31 12.89
CA LYS A 121 -8.04 4.90 12.46
C LYS A 121 -6.86 4.61 11.55
N SER A 122 -6.65 5.40 10.50
CA SER A 122 -5.56 5.18 9.54
C SER A 122 -4.18 5.28 10.22
N LEU A 123 -3.96 6.36 10.97
CA LEU A 123 -2.69 6.65 11.61
C LEU A 123 -2.37 5.70 12.77
N PHE A 124 -3.37 5.29 13.54
CA PHE A 124 -3.18 4.27 14.58
C PHE A 124 -2.68 2.96 13.98
N ARG A 125 -3.30 2.49 12.87
CA ARG A 125 -2.85 1.29 12.15
C ARG A 125 -1.43 1.46 11.59
N LEU A 126 -1.17 2.57 10.88
CA LEU A 126 0.15 2.85 10.28
C LEU A 126 1.25 2.86 11.34
N ARG A 127 1.01 3.49 12.50
CA ARG A 127 2.00 3.51 13.59
C ARG A 127 2.40 2.11 14.04
N GLY A 128 1.43 1.20 14.21
CA GLY A 128 1.73 -0.18 14.60
C GLY A 128 2.44 -0.98 13.52
N GLU A 129 2.06 -0.81 12.25
CA GLU A 129 2.74 -1.44 11.12
C GLU A 129 4.21 -1.00 11.01
N LEU A 130 4.47 0.31 11.08
CA LEU A 130 5.82 0.89 10.97
C LEU A 130 6.72 0.49 12.14
N SER A 131 6.18 0.49 13.37
CA SER A 131 6.90 0.05 14.57
C SER A 131 7.23 -1.45 14.51
N CYS A 132 6.29 -2.26 14.03
CA CYS A 132 6.49 -3.69 13.81
C CYS A 132 7.59 -3.93 12.76
N ALA A 133 7.54 -3.23 11.62
CA ALA A 133 8.52 -3.33 10.55
C ALA A 133 9.94 -2.95 10.99
N SER A 134 10.08 -1.83 11.71
CA SER A 134 11.38 -1.39 12.25
C SER A 134 11.96 -2.41 13.23
N SER A 135 11.12 -2.94 14.13
CA SER A 135 11.52 -3.99 15.07
C SER A 135 11.94 -5.29 14.36
N LEU A 136 11.24 -5.63 13.27
CA LEU A 136 11.52 -6.81 12.45
C LEU A 136 12.90 -6.75 11.81
N ILE A 137 13.25 -5.59 11.25
CA ILE A 137 14.56 -5.36 10.63
C ILE A 137 15.66 -5.56 11.67
N GLY A 138 15.51 -4.94 12.85
CA GLY A 138 16.50 -5.05 13.93
C GLY A 138 16.67 -6.47 14.47
N LYS A 139 15.60 -7.27 14.54
CA LYS A 139 15.64 -8.62 15.14
C LYS A 139 16.01 -9.73 14.18
N HIS A 140 15.64 -9.61 12.91
CA HIS A 140 15.72 -10.70 11.94
C HIS A 140 16.61 -10.39 10.74
N SER A 141 17.09 -9.15 10.61
CA SER A 141 17.98 -8.69 9.53
C SER A 141 17.60 -9.24 8.15
N PRO A 142 16.34 -9.07 7.71
CA PRO A 142 15.90 -9.57 6.42
C PRO A 142 16.63 -8.83 5.29
N ALA A 143 16.84 -9.51 4.16
CA ALA A 143 17.38 -8.88 2.95
C ALA A 143 16.34 -7.97 2.29
N TYR A 144 15.05 -8.31 2.42
CA TYR A 144 13.91 -7.55 1.91
C TYR A 144 12.82 -7.48 2.97
N LEU A 145 12.21 -6.30 3.13
CA LEU A 145 10.99 -6.12 3.93
C LEU A 145 9.90 -5.54 3.03
N LEU A 146 8.74 -6.20 2.99
CA LEU A 146 7.58 -5.77 2.22
C LEU A 146 6.49 -5.20 3.14
N MET A 147 5.91 -4.08 2.75
CA MET A 147 4.70 -3.50 3.36
C MET A 147 3.50 -3.73 2.43
N ASP A 148 2.33 -4.11 2.95
CA ASP A 148 1.07 -4.08 2.18
C ASP A 148 0.55 -2.64 2.04
N GLY A 149 1.19 -1.89 1.16
CA GLY A 149 0.84 -0.49 0.97
C GLY A 149 2.02 0.37 0.53
N SER A 150 1.77 1.67 0.56
CA SER A 150 2.76 2.71 0.28
C SER A 150 3.83 2.72 1.37
N ILE A 151 5.08 2.96 1.00
CA ILE A 151 6.15 3.24 1.99
C ILE A 151 6.23 4.71 2.33
N ALA A 152 5.30 5.54 1.86
CA ALA A 152 5.10 6.93 2.25
C ALA A 152 3.67 7.16 2.77
N PRO A 153 3.43 8.13 3.67
CA PRO A 153 2.08 8.51 4.02
C PRO A 153 1.29 9.00 2.79
N LEU A 154 -0.02 8.80 2.79
CA LEU A 154 -0.90 9.29 1.73
C LEU A 154 -1.42 10.70 2.06
N LEU A 155 -1.87 11.43 1.03
CA LEU A 155 -2.54 12.71 1.24
C LEU A 155 -3.77 12.60 2.15
N SER A 156 -4.48 11.47 2.06
CA SER A 156 -5.63 11.16 2.91
C SER A 156 -5.27 10.92 4.37
N ASP A 157 -4.00 10.65 4.69
CA ASP A 157 -3.55 10.40 6.06
C ASP A 157 -3.13 11.68 6.77
N LYS A 158 -2.94 12.79 6.04
CA LYS A 158 -2.52 14.05 6.62
C LYS A 158 -3.72 14.86 7.12
N PRO A 159 -3.87 15.03 8.43
CA PRO A 159 -4.92 15.87 8.98
C PRO A 159 -4.63 17.35 8.72
N SER A 160 -5.64 18.21 8.91
CA SER A 160 -5.45 19.66 8.90
C SER A 160 -4.49 20.09 10.02
N GLU A 161 -3.85 21.26 9.88
CA GLU A 161 -2.94 21.79 10.93
C GLU A 161 -3.66 22.04 12.27
N GLU A 162 -4.98 22.21 12.24
CA GLU A 162 -5.83 22.51 13.40
C GLU A 162 -6.46 21.26 14.03
N SER A 163 -6.33 20.09 13.40
CA SER A 163 -6.92 18.83 13.87
C SER A 163 -6.22 18.33 15.14
N GLU A 164 -7.02 17.82 16.08
CA GLU A 164 -6.52 17.18 17.31
C GLU A 164 -5.70 15.91 17.03
N ILE A 165 -5.82 15.34 15.83
CA ILE A 165 -5.10 14.14 15.39
C ILE A 165 -3.71 14.46 14.85
N ARG A 166 -3.38 15.73 14.62
CA ARG A 166 -2.07 16.14 14.08
C ARG A 166 -0.87 15.59 14.86
N PRO A 167 -0.82 15.60 16.21
CA PRO A 167 0.31 15.00 16.93
C PRO A 167 0.55 13.52 16.59
N LEU A 168 -0.52 12.74 16.34
CA LEU A 168 -0.40 11.34 15.93
C LEU A 168 0.15 11.21 14.50
N TYR A 169 -0.19 12.13 13.59
CA TYR A 169 0.42 12.18 12.27
C TYR A 169 1.92 12.45 12.36
N ASP A 170 2.33 13.40 13.20
CA ASP A 170 3.75 13.71 13.39
C ASP A 170 4.50 12.50 13.98
N GLU A 171 3.91 11.77 14.94
CA GLU A 171 4.45 10.48 15.42
C GLU A 171 4.64 9.47 14.29
N VAL A 172 3.65 9.30 13.41
CA VAL A 172 3.72 8.38 12.27
C VAL A 172 4.82 8.79 11.29
N VAL A 173 5.00 10.08 11.04
CA VAL A 173 6.10 10.60 10.21
C VAL A 173 7.45 10.24 10.82
N GLU A 174 7.62 10.35 12.15
CA GLU A 174 8.85 9.90 12.80
C GLU A 174 9.04 8.38 12.70
N GLU A 175 7.98 7.58 12.83
CA GLU A 175 8.07 6.12 12.64
C GLU A 175 8.47 5.73 11.20
N TYR A 176 8.02 6.47 10.18
CA TYR A 176 8.51 6.30 8.81
C TYR A 176 10.02 6.57 8.73
N ARG A 177 10.50 7.66 9.32
CA ARG A 177 11.94 7.98 9.30
C ARG A 177 12.77 6.92 10.00
N LYS A 178 12.32 6.42 11.17
CA LYS A 178 12.96 5.32 11.88
C LYS A 178 13.00 4.03 11.04
N LEU A 179 11.91 3.71 10.34
CA LEU A 179 11.86 2.56 9.45
C LEU A 179 12.87 2.69 8.31
N TYR A 180 12.96 3.87 7.69
CA TYR A 180 13.93 4.11 6.62
C TYR A 180 15.38 4.01 7.11
N GLU A 181 15.67 4.57 8.28
CA GLU A 181 16.99 4.47 8.93
C GLU A 181 17.35 3.01 9.24
N ALA A 182 16.45 2.27 9.89
CA ALA A 182 16.64 0.86 10.18
C ALA A 182 16.87 0.03 8.91
N ALA A 183 16.08 0.27 7.86
CA ALA A 183 16.25 -0.39 6.57
C ALA A 183 17.62 -0.06 5.97
N TRP A 184 18.00 1.21 5.97
CA TRP A 184 19.26 1.70 5.40
C TRP A 184 20.49 1.10 6.10
N GLU A 185 20.54 1.20 7.41
CA GLU A 185 21.63 0.69 8.24
C GLU A 185 21.70 -0.85 8.21
N GLY A 186 20.53 -1.49 8.25
CA GLY A 186 20.39 -2.95 8.17
C GLY A 186 20.64 -3.53 6.77
N LYS A 187 20.88 -2.70 5.75
CA LYS A 187 20.98 -3.10 4.33
C LYS A 187 19.78 -3.93 3.87
N CYS A 188 18.61 -3.68 4.44
CA CYS A 188 17.35 -4.32 4.12
C CYS A 188 16.62 -3.50 3.06
N ALA A 189 16.34 -4.10 1.90
CA ALA A 189 15.55 -3.46 0.85
C ALA A 189 14.10 -3.28 1.32
N LEU A 190 13.71 -2.04 1.63
CA LEU A 190 12.34 -1.70 2.02
C LEU A 190 11.46 -1.49 0.78
N LEU A 191 10.39 -2.27 0.68
CA LEU A 191 9.48 -2.30 -0.46
C LEU A 191 8.03 -2.07 -0.02
N GLY A 192 7.30 -1.22 -0.73
CA GLY A 192 5.84 -1.13 -0.67
C GLY A 192 5.24 -1.82 -1.88
N VAL A 193 4.30 -2.73 -1.68
CA VAL A 193 3.62 -3.43 -2.78
C VAL A 193 2.14 -3.13 -2.75
N ILE A 194 1.66 -2.36 -3.73
CA ILE A 194 0.28 -1.86 -3.77
C ILE A 194 -0.49 -2.54 -4.90
N LYS A 195 -1.51 -3.33 -4.51
CA LYS A 195 -2.43 -4.06 -5.40
C LYS A 195 -3.52 -3.18 -6.03
N ASP A 196 -3.93 -2.10 -5.36
CA ASP A 196 -5.03 -1.21 -5.74
C ASP A 196 -4.60 0.27 -5.83
N SER A 197 -3.58 0.58 -6.63
CA SER A 197 -3.12 1.96 -6.81
C SER A 197 -4.10 2.78 -7.65
N ARG A 198 -4.49 3.96 -7.14
CA ARG A 198 -5.25 5.01 -7.85
C ARG A 198 -4.38 6.15 -8.38
N SER A 199 -3.06 5.98 -8.35
CA SER A 199 -2.11 7.00 -8.81
C SER A 199 -2.26 7.29 -10.31
N LYS A 200 -1.81 8.48 -10.69
CA LYS A 200 -1.69 8.94 -12.09
C LYS A 200 -0.25 9.33 -12.46
N ARG A 201 0.71 9.01 -11.60
CA ARG A 201 2.09 9.48 -11.72
C ARG A 201 2.76 9.04 -13.02
N PHE A 202 2.53 7.80 -13.45
CA PHE A 202 3.08 7.33 -14.72
C PHE A 202 2.43 8.03 -15.90
N ILE A 203 1.10 8.19 -15.86
CA ILE A 203 0.36 8.93 -16.89
C ILE A 203 0.86 10.38 -16.99
N GLU A 204 1.07 11.08 -15.87
CA GLU A 204 1.62 12.45 -15.87
C GLU A 204 2.98 12.54 -16.58
N ILE A 205 3.83 11.51 -16.46
CA ILE A 205 5.15 11.47 -17.11
C ILE A 205 4.99 11.33 -18.64
N VAL A 206 4.08 10.46 -19.07
CA VAL A 206 3.84 10.18 -20.49
C VAL A 206 3.04 11.32 -21.16
N GLU A 207 2.04 11.87 -20.49
CA GLU A 207 1.11 12.87 -21.02
C GLU A 207 1.82 14.16 -21.43
N LYS A 208 2.85 14.57 -20.65
CA LYS A 208 3.70 15.73 -20.96
C LYS A 208 4.33 15.66 -22.35
N HIS A 209 4.47 14.46 -22.93
CA HIS A 209 5.08 14.23 -24.24
C HIS A 209 4.03 13.92 -25.32
N SER A 210 2.82 13.50 -24.94
CA SER A 210 1.77 13.06 -25.88
C SER A 210 0.79 14.17 -26.28
N GLN A 211 1.19 15.45 -26.24
CA GLN A 211 0.36 16.59 -26.69
C GLN A 211 -1.06 16.63 -26.08
N ASN A 212 -1.24 16.23 -24.82
CA ASN A 212 -2.54 16.19 -24.14
C ASN A 212 -3.60 15.32 -24.86
N GLU A 213 -3.24 14.09 -25.25
CA GLU A 213 -4.24 13.12 -25.73
C GLU A 213 -5.37 12.95 -24.70
N PRO A 214 -6.65 13.20 -25.08
CA PRO A 214 -7.76 13.33 -24.12
C PRO A 214 -8.02 12.07 -23.30
N GLY A 215 -7.68 10.89 -23.80
CA GLY A 215 -7.90 9.64 -23.08
C GLY A 215 -7.04 9.43 -21.83
N PHE A 216 -6.01 10.26 -21.59
CA PHE A 216 -5.23 10.23 -20.35
C PHE A 216 -5.92 10.93 -19.17
N ALA A 217 -6.79 11.92 -19.41
CA ALA A 217 -7.38 12.75 -18.36
C ALA A 217 -8.16 11.96 -17.29
N HIS A 218 -8.83 10.88 -17.69
CA HIS A 218 -9.73 10.09 -16.84
C HIS A 218 -9.25 8.67 -16.56
N THR A 219 -7.96 8.38 -16.74
CA THR A 219 -7.38 7.06 -16.44
C THR A 219 -6.45 7.11 -15.23
N THR A 220 -6.33 5.97 -14.54
CA THR A 220 -5.32 5.73 -13.50
C THR A 220 -4.21 4.85 -14.09
N ASP A 221 -3.04 4.89 -13.46
CA ASP A 221 -1.86 4.17 -13.93
C ASP A 221 -2.16 2.67 -14.08
N THR A 222 -2.70 2.01 -13.06
CA THR A 222 -2.98 0.56 -13.08
C THR A 222 -4.00 0.16 -14.13
N ALA A 223 -5.04 0.98 -14.34
CA ALA A 223 -6.07 0.73 -15.36
C ALA A 223 -5.52 0.87 -16.79
N PHE A 224 -4.59 1.81 -17.01
CA PHE A 224 -3.92 1.99 -18.30
C PHE A 224 -2.86 0.90 -18.53
N LEU A 225 -2.02 0.67 -17.54
CA LEU A 225 -0.89 -0.27 -17.60
C LEU A 225 -1.34 -1.72 -17.72
N PHE A 226 -2.58 -2.05 -17.33
CA PHE A 226 -3.18 -3.35 -17.62
C PHE A 226 -3.16 -3.68 -19.12
N PHE A 227 -3.36 -2.68 -19.98
CA PHE A 227 -3.34 -2.83 -21.44
C PHE A 227 -1.95 -2.61 -22.05
N LEU A 228 -1.09 -1.85 -21.36
CA LEU A 228 0.24 -1.50 -21.86
C LEU A 228 1.28 -2.60 -21.61
N LEU A 229 1.36 -3.14 -20.39
CA LEU A 229 2.40 -4.08 -19.97
C LEU A 229 2.00 -5.52 -20.34
N GLU A 230 2.98 -6.28 -20.83
CA GLU A 230 2.89 -7.72 -20.99
C GLU A 230 3.27 -8.43 -19.68
N GLU A 231 2.93 -9.72 -19.58
CA GLU A 231 3.32 -10.55 -18.44
C GLU A 231 4.85 -10.59 -18.29
N GLY A 232 5.33 -10.38 -17.07
CA GLY A 232 6.76 -10.33 -16.80
C GLY A 232 7.42 -9.01 -17.22
N GLU A 233 6.65 -7.96 -17.49
CA GLU A 233 7.20 -6.62 -17.74
C GLU A 233 6.98 -5.67 -16.57
N ARG A 234 7.89 -4.70 -16.47
CA ARG A 234 7.72 -3.51 -15.62
C ARG A 234 7.84 -2.23 -16.42
N THR A 235 7.34 -1.13 -15.88
CA THR A 235 7.70 0.21 -16.35
C THR A 235 9.14 0.56 -15.94
N CYS A 236 9.66 1.64 -16.53
CA CYS A 236 10.79 2.37 -15.96
C CYS A 236 10.53 2.76 -14.50
N ALA A 237 11.61 2.93 -13.74
CA ALA A 237 11.60 3.55 -12.44
C ALA A 237 11.47 5.07 -12.56
N PHE A 238 10.71 5.66 -11.65
CA PHE A 238 10.50 7.10 -11.55
C PHE A 238 10.36 7.54 -10.10
N SER A 239 10.51 8.84 -9.84
CA SER A 239 10.33 9.40 -8.50
C SER A 239 8.86 9.40 -8.08
N TYR A 240 8.57 9.13 -6.80
CA TYR A 240 7.21 9.10 -6.24
C TYR A 240 6.39 10.35 -6.60
N ALA A 241 7.02 11.52 -6.57
CA ALA A 241 6.44 12.80 -7.00
C ALA A 241 7.43 13.56 -7.91
N SER A 242 6.91 14.49 -8.72
CA SER A 242 7.72 15.35 -9.61
C SER A 242 8.67 16.28 -8.84
N ALA A 243 8.23 16.78 -7.68
CA ALA A 243 9.03 17.62 -6.80
C ALA A 243 8.86 17.15 -5.34
N PRO A 244 9.58 16.09 -4.91
CA PRO A 244 9.39 15.49 -3.59
C PRO A 244 9.52 16.47 -2.43
N GLN A 245 10.47 17.40 -2.50
CA GLN A 245 10.70 18.42 -1.46
C GLN A 245 9.57 19.46 -1.36
N LYS A 246 8.75 19.61 -2.40
CA LYS A 246 7.58 20.51 -2.42
C LYS A 246 6.26 19.75 -2.27
N HIS A 247 6.30 18.43 -2.31
CA HIS A 247 5.11 17.59 -2.19
C HIS A 247 4.56 17.67 -0.77
N GLN A 248 3.24 17.82 -0.64
CA GLN A 248 2.58 18.16 0.63
C GLN A 248 2.87 17.17 1.77
N ILE A 249 3.10 15.89 1.42
CA ILE A 249 3.41 14.82 2.37
C ILE A 249 4.91 14.51 2.41
N LEU A 250 5.56 14.41 1.25
CA LEU A 250 6.93 13.90 1.22
C LEU A 250 7.90 14.89 1.86
N LYS A 251 7.62 16.19 1.81
CA LYS A 251 8.43 17.20 2.50
C LYS A 251 8.60 16.90 4.00
N ASP A 252 7.59 16.27 4.61
CA ASP A 252 7.62 15.92 6.04
C ASP A 252 8.58 14.75 6.30
N LEU A 253 9.01 13.99 5.29
CA LEU A 253 9.99 12.92 5.41
C LEU A 253 11.45 13.42 5.35
N GLY A 254 11.67 14.73 5.18
CA GLY A 254 12.99 15.35 5.16
C GLY A 254 13.90 14.79 4.07
N GLN A 255 15.10 14.33 4.46
CA GLN A 255 16.10 13.79 3.52
C GLN A 255 15.63 12.55 2.73
N TRP A 256 14.62 11.84 3.23
CA TRP A 256 14.10 10.61 2.62
C TRP A 256 13.14 10.88 1.46
N SER A 257 12.56 12.09 1.40
CA SER A 257 11.57 12.47 0.40
C SER A 257 11.99 12.19 -1.04
N GLY A 258 13.25 12.46 -1.39
CA GLY A 258 13.81 12.24 -2.72
C GLY A 258 14.31 10.81 -3.00
N LYS A 259 14.25 9.91 -2.01
CA LYS A 259 14.74 8.53 -2.14
C LYS A 259 13.65 7.52 -2.48
N ILE A 260 12.37 7.90 -2.37
CA ILE A 260 11.25 6.99 -2.65
C ILE A 260 11.01 6.97 -4.16
N LEU A 261 11.29 5.80 -4.74
CA LEU A 261 11.09 5.52 -6.15
C LEU A 261 9.96 4.52 -6.33
N SER A 262 9.41 4.52 -7.53
CA SER A 262 8.32 3.64 -7.91
C SER A 262 8.51 3.09 -9.31
N PHE A 263 8.02 1.88 -9.55
CA PHE A 263 7.69 1.38 -10.88
C PHE A 263 6.39 0.57 -10.79
N TYR A 264 5.84 0.20 -11.93
CA TYR A 264 4.75 -0.77 -12.02
C TYR A 264 5.26 -2.08 -12.61
N LEU A 265 4.76 -3.20 -12.12
CA LEU A 265 5.11 -4.55 -12.57
C LEU A 265 3.84 -5.31 -12.91
N LYS A 266 3.85 -6.09 -14.00
CA LYS A 266 2.76 -6.98 -14.39
C LYS A 266 3.20 -8.44 -14.20
N PRO A 267 2.99 -9.05 -13.02
CA PRO A 267 3.54 -10.38 -12.76
C PRO A 267 2.84 -11.50 -13.54
N VAL A 268 1.55 -11.37 -13.81
CA VAL A 268 0.73 -12.33 -14.56
C VAL A 268 -0.18 -11.60 -15.53
N LYS A 269 -0.54 -12.25 -16.64
CA LYS A 269 -1.34 -11.66 -17.72
C LYS A 269 -2.72 -11.16 -17.28
N ASP A 270 -3.45 -11.97 -16.51
CA ASP A 270 -4.88 -11.78 -16.26
C ASP A 270 -5.19 -11.04 -14.95
N ASP A 271 -4.17 -10.44 -14.29
CA ASP A 271 -4.35 -9.61 -13.09
C ASP A 271 -3.78 -8.20 -13.30
N ARG A 272 -4.15 -7.25 -12.45
CA ARG A 272 -3.71 -5.86 -12.53
C ARG A 272 -2.22 -5.71 -12.22
N PRO A 273 -1.53 -4.72 -12.83
CA PRO A 273 -0.17 -4.41 -12.43
C PRO A 273 -0.06 -4.00 -10.96
N LEU A 274 1.00 -4.44 -10.29
CA LEU A 274 1.39 -3.99 -8.96
C LEU A 274 2.17 -2.69 -9.08
N ARG A 275 1.86 -1.72 -8.22
CA ARG A 275 2.79 -0.61 -7.97
C ARG A 275 3.80 -1.08 -6.93
N VAL A 276 5.08 -0.93 -7.24
CA VAL A 276 6.18 -1.25 -6.32
C VAL A 276 6.88 0.04 -5.99
N GLU A 277 6.95 0.35 -4.69
CA GLU A 277 7.69 1.48 -4.14
C GLU A 277 8.90 0.98 -3.38
N PHE A 278 10.01 1.71 -3.42
CA PHE A 278 11.24 1.29 -2.76
C PHE A 278 12.18 2.47 -2.48
N LEU A 279 13.08 2.29 -1.52
CA LEU A 279 14.15 3.25 -1.25
C LEU A 279 15.30 3.08 -2.25
N SER A 280 15.72 4.18 -2.87
CA SER A 280 16.84 4.20 -3.81
C SER A 280 18.18 3.94 -3.11
N GLY A 281 19.07 3.17 -3.75
CA GLY A 281 20.46 2.99 -3.30
C GLY A 281 20.75 1.70 -2.53
N GLN A 282 19.76 0.87 -2.22
CA GLN A 282 19.98 -0.44 -1.58
C GLN A 282 20.07 -1.59 -2.58
N LYS A 283 19.25 -1.54 -3.63
CA LYS A 283 19.15 -2.53 -4.72
C LYS A 283 18.94 -1.80 -6.04
N THR A 284 19.34 -2.44 -7.13
CA THR A 284 19.03 -1.96 -8.48
C THR A 284 17.55 -2.16 -8.81
N PHE A 285 17.04 -1.42 -9.79
CA PHE A 285 15.64 -1.54 -10.25
C PHE A 285 15.32 -2.96 -10.74
N GLY A 286 16.25 -3.58 -11.46
CA GLY A 286 16.14 -4.96 -11.93
C GLY A 286 16.07 -5.96 -10.78
N GLU A 287 16.93 -5.85 -9.76
CA GLU A 287 16.90 -6.74 -8.59
C GLU A 287 15.57 -6.65 -7.83
N VAL A 288 15.06 -5.44 -7.59
CA VAL A 288 13.77 -5.25 -6.90
C VAL A 288 12.64 -5.86 -7.73
N ALA A 289 12.62 -5.60 -9.03
CA ALA A 289 11.59 -6.11 -9.93
C ALA A 289 11.60 -7.64 -10.02
N SER A 290 12.76 -8.25 -10.25
CA SER A 290 12.92 -9.71 -10.32
C SER A 290 12.51 -10.37 -9.02
N PHE A 291 12.86 -9.79 -7.88
CA PHE A 291 12.46 -10.28 -6.57
C PHE A 291 10.93 -10.24 -6.37
N VAL A 292 10.29 -9.09 -6.57
CA VAL A 292 8.82 -8.96 -6.41
C VAL A 292 8.09 -9.83 -7.43
N HIS A 293 8.59 -9.91 -8.66
CA HIS A 293 8.04 -10.78 -9.70
C HIS A 293 8.06 -12.25 -9.27
N SER A 294 9.20 -12.76 -8.80
CA SER A 294 9.33 -14.14 -8.31
C SER A 294 8.33 -14.48 -7.21
N LEU A 295 8.05 -13.56 -6.31
CA LEU A 295 7.08 -13.78 -5.23
C LEU A 295 5.61 -13.64 -5.64
N SER A 296 5.35 -12.90 -6.72
CA SER A 296 3.98 -12.53 -7.15
C SER A 296 3.45 -13.40 -8.29
N CYS A 297 4.30 -14.08 -9.05
CA CYS A 297 3.87 -14.89 -10.21
C CYS A 297 3.58 -16.36 -9.88
N LEU A 298 3.30 -16.69 -8.61
CA LEU A 298 3.07 -18.07 -8.16
C LEU A 298 1.71 -18.63 -8.60
N HIS A 299 0.74 -17.78 -8.89
CA HIS A 299 -0.60 -18.17 -9.34
C HIS A 299 -0.99 -17.40 -10.60
N LYS A 300 -1.53 -18.08 -11.61
CA LYS A 300 -1.85 -17.52 -12.94
C LYS A 300 -2.85 -16.36 -12.95
N ALA A 301 -3.69 -16.26 -11.92
CA ALA A 301 -4.79 -15.29 -11.85
C ALA A 301 -4.76 -14.41 -10.60
N TYR A 302 -3.68 -14.46 -9.82
CA TYR A 302 -3.53 -13.60 -8.64
C TYR A 302 -2.06 -13.25 -8.45
N ALA A 303 -1.73 -12.00 -8.73
CA ALA A 303 -0.37 -11.48 -8.75
C ALA A 303 -0.06 -10.70 -7.48
N TYR A 304 0.31 -11.40 -6.40
CA TYR A 304 0.65 -10.74 -5.14
C TYR A 304 1.64 -11.57 -4.31
N PRO A 305 2.61 -10.96 -3.61
CA PRO A 305 3.61 -11.70 -2.83
C PRO A 305 2.98 -12.59 -1.76
N ALA A 306 3.26 -13.90 -1.79
CA ALA A 306 2.67 -14.85 -0.85
C ALA A 306 2.96 -14.53 0.63
N ILE A 307 4.11 -13.91 0.94
CA ILE A 307 4.45 -13.51 2.30
C ILE A 307 3.58 -12.34 2.81
N LEU A 308 3.10 -11.45 1.93
CA LEU A 308 2.14 -10.40 2.29
C LEU A 308 0.75 -10.99 2.53
N ILE A 309 0.34 -11.98 1.73
CA ILE A 309 -0.91 -12.73 1.99
C ILE A 309 -0.87 -13.38 3.38
N GLU A 310 0.26 -14.00 3.76
CA GLU A 310 0.41 -14.58 5.09
C GLU A 310 0.35 -13.49 6.19
N ALA A 311 1.01 -12.35 6.01
CA ALA A 311 0.96 -11.25 6.98
C ALA A 311 -0.48 -10.73 7.17
N ASP A 312 -1.22 -10.50 6.08
CA ASP A 312 -2.63 -10.08 6.08
C ASP A 312 -3.50 -11.09 6.82
N LEU A 313 -3.41 -12.38 6.48
CA LEU A 313 -4.18 -13.45 7.13
C LEU A 313 -3.93 -13.51 8.65
N ARG A 314 -2.70 -13.21 9.09
CA ARG A 314 -2.36 -13.16 10.52
C ARG A 314 -2.78 -11.86 11.18
N ALA A 315 -2.82 -10.75 10.46
CA ALA A 315 -3.23 -9.46 10.98
C ALA A 315 -4.77 -9.34 11.05
N ALA A 316 -5.50 -10.01 10.17
CA ALA A 316 -6.96 -9.93 10.03
C ALA A 316 -7.75 -10.22 11.32
N LEU A 317 -8.46 -9.20 11.82
CA LEU A 317 -9.30 -9.34 13.01
C LEU A 317 -10.61 -10.09 12.68
N ALA A 318 -10.95 -11.07 13.49
CA ALA A 318 -12.23 -11.76 13.40
C ALA A 318 -13.37 -10.83 13.85
N GLY A 319 -14.54 -10.96 13.23
CA GLY A 319 -15.68 -10.06 13.48
C GLY A 319 -16.16 -10.02 14.93
N ASP A 320 -15.90 -11.08 15.71
CA ASP A 320 -16.27 -11.18 17.12
C ASP A 320 -15.19 -10.69 18.10
N GLU A 321 -13.98 -10.37 17.62
CA GLU A 321 -12.90 -9.83 18.45
C GLU A 321 -13.24 -8.45 19.00
N PHE A 322 -13.86 -7.59 18.18
CA PHE A 322 -14.36 -6.31 18.64
C PHE A 322 -15.43 -6.47 19.72
N GLU A 323 -16.38 -7.38 19.52
CA GLU A 323 -17.46 -7.66 20.47
C GLU A 323 -16.92 -8.16 21.82
N ARG A 324 -15.91 -9.03 21.81
CA ARG A 324 -15.22 -9.47 23.04
C ARG A 324 -14.51 -8.33 23.76
N ALA A 325 -13.78 -7.48 23.02
CA ALA A 325 -13.07 -6.35 23.58
C ALA A 325 -14.06 -5.33 24.18
N TYR A 326 -15.12 -5.01 23.44
CA TYR A 326 -16.21 -4.14 23.88
C TYR A 326 -16.91 -4.72 25.12
N GLY A 327 -17.24 -6.01 25.13
CA GLY A 327 -17.84 -6.69 26.28
C GLY A 327 -16.94 -6.66 27.52
N SER A 328 -15.63 -6.85 27.35
CA SER A 328 -14.66 -6.70 28.44
C SER A 328 -14.65 -5.28 28.99
N LEU A 329 -14.61 -4.26 28.12
CA LEU A 329 -14.67 -2.86 28.50
C LEU A 329 -15.98 -2.53 29.23
N PHE A 330 -17.11 -2.99 28.70
CA PHE A 330 -18.44 -2.84 29.29
C PHE A 330 -18.54 -3.47 30.67
N SER A 331 -18.01 -4.69 30.87
CA SER A 331 -18.01 -5.34 32.19
C SER A 331 -17.24 -4.56 33.27
N ARG A 332 -16.23 -3.77 32.87
CA ARG A 332 -15.40 -2.97 33.78
C ARG A 332 -16.00 -1.61 34.07
N LEU A 333 -16.63 -0.98 33.09
CA LEU A 333 -17.17 0.38 33.19
C LEU A 333 -18.66 0.43 33.53
N GLY A 334 -19.38 -0.68 33.34
CA GLY A 334 -20.82 -0.76 33.50
C GLY A 334 -21.60 -0.08 32.36
N ALA A 335 -22.93 -0.01 32.52
CA ALA A 335 -23.86 0.51 31.51
C ALA A 335 -23.94 2.05 31.47
N GLY A 336 -22.79 2.73 31.52
CA GLY A 336 -22.73 4.20 31.41
C GLY A 336 -23.18 4.70 30.03
N SER A 337 -23.69 5.94 29.96
CA SER A 337 -24.15 6.55 28.70
C SER A 337 -23.06 6.57 27.63
N SER A 338 -21.80 6.79 28.00
CA SER A 338 -20.66 6.80 27.09
C SER A 338 -20.42 5.47 26.37
N MET A 339 -20.82 4.34 26.98
CA MET A 339 -20.66 2.99 26.42
C MET A 339 -21.72 2.66 25.38
N MET A 340 -22.80 3.44 25.26
CA MET A 340 -23.89 3.12 24.33
C MET A 340 -23.43 3.22 22.88
N ARG A 341 -23.81 2.24 22.06
CA ARG A 341 -23.64 2.34 20.60
C ARG A 341 -24.51 3.46 20.03
N LEU A 342 -24.09 4.01 18.90
CA LEU A 342 -24.86 5.05 18.22
C LEU A 342 -26.22 4.50 17.75
N ARG A 343 -27.28 5.28 18.00
CA ARG A 343 -28.67 4.90 17.66
C ARG A 343 -28.86 4.50 16.19
N ARG A 344 -28.05 5.06 15.28
CA ARG A 344 -28.09 4.75 13.84
C ARG A 344 -27.65 3.31 13.50
N ASN A 345 -26.86 2.69 14.38
CA ASN A 345 -26.34 1.33 14.21
C ASN A 345 -27.30 0.27 14.76
N ILE A 346 -28.22 0.64 15.66
CA ILE A 346 -29.15 -0.28 16.36
C ILE A 346 -30.61 -0.10 15.92
N ARG A 347 -30.85 0.45 14.72
CA ARG A 347 -32.22 0.60 14.21
C ARG A 347 -32.85 -0.77 13.98
N PRO A 348 -34.04 -1.06 14.56
CA PRO A 348 -34.66 -2.40 14.47
C PRO A 348 -35.18 -2.75 13.07
N PHE A 349 -35.35 -1.77 12.18
CA PHE A 349 -35.82 -1.97 10.81
C PHE A 349 -34.88 -1.21 9.86
N ARG A 350 -34.23 -1.94 8.94
CA ARG A 350 -33.46 -1.40 7.82
C ARG A 350 -34.02 -1.92 6.51
#